data_AF-A0A8S9XGA0-F1
#
_entry.id   AF-A0A8S9XGA0-F1
#
_cell.length_a   1.000
_cell.length_b   1.000
_cell.length_c   1.000
_cell.angle_alpha   90.00
_cell.angle_beta   90.00
_cell.angle_gamma   90.00
#
_symmetry.space_group_name_H-M   'P 1'
#
loop_
_entity.id
_entity.type
_entity.pdbx_description
1 polymer ?
#
loop_
_entity_poly.entity_id
_entity_poly.type
_entity_poly.pdbx_seq_one_letter_code
_entity_poly.pdbx_strand_id
1 'polypeptide(L)'
;MVFQNGGRRRATEHWNLGGESIEIVSSYQYLGVELIHPPPRLSFTKHVERKAQSAKFALNNIWGRLFANPAVPLKAKSEVFNATIRAILCYTSPSWGFQEYAKAEGVQLMYIRKLFRLPKFSPNYILYLETGVDTISAFTLEAHLKYLKKVAHLPDTRLPKLIAMEVMRSGVSWAGHLGRLATGLGVIDGLHPLSFESIRLQAAEILERFKEHKKQWFWQRAMDSERRGQPSDDVRSDPHVPGENLVDVIEEAGSLL
;
A
#
# COMPACT_ATOMS: atom_id res chain seq x y z
N MET A 1 14.08 -9.40 19.57
CA MET A 1 14.20 -8.16 18.77
C MET A 1 14.01 -6.97 19.69
N VAL A 2 14.83 -5.91 19.59
CA VAL A 2 14.74 -4.73 20.47
C VAL A 2 14.36 -3.51 19.63
N PHE A 3 13.33 -2.79 20.08
CA PHE A 3 12.81 -1.56 19.48
C PHE A 3 13.41 -0.35 20.23
N GLN A 4 14.14 0.51 19.53
CA GLN A 4 14.80 1.69 20.12
C GLN A 4 14.61 2.89 19.19
N ASN A 5 14.57 4.11 19.76
CA ASN A 5 14.46 5.37 19.01
C ASN A 5 15.79 5.75 18.34
N GLY A 6 16.27 4.93 17.42
CA GLY A 6 17.53 5.17 16.70
C GLY A 6 18.79 4.81 17.50
N GLY A 7 19.96 5.06 16.90
CA GLY A 7 21.27 4.87 17.53
C GLY A 7 21.90 3.49 17.30
N ARG A 8 23.21 3.41 17.56
CA ARG A 8 23.97 2.15 17.51
C ARG A 8 23.74 1.38 18.81
N ARG A 9 23.38 0.10 18.67
CA ARG A 9 23.22 -0.79 19.82
C ARG A 9 24.52 -0.87 20.63
N ARG A 10 24.41 -0.86 21.95
CA ARG A 10 25.55 -1.09 22.84
C ARG A 10 25.90 -2.58 22.78
N ALA A 11 27.19 -2.90 22.63
CA ALA A 11 27.67 -4.28 22.57
C ALA A 11 27.42 -5.06 23.88
N THR A 12 27.18 -4.34 24.98
CA THR A 12 26.94 -4.87 26.32
C THR A 12 25.46 -5.12 26.63
N GLU A 13 24.55 -4.92 25.66
CA GLU A 13 23.12 -5.13 25.87
C GLU A 13 22.81 -6.63 25.76
N HIS A 14 22.55 -7.27 26.90
CA HIS A 14 22.16 -8.67 27.00
C HIS A 14 20.83 -8.79 27.74
N TRP A 15 19.93 -9.61 27.23
CA TRP A 15 18.60 -9.84 27.80
C TRP A 15 18.48 -11.29 28.25
N ASN A 16 18.07 -11.52 29.49
CA ASN A 16 17.81 -12.86 30.02
C ASN A 16 16.33 -12.97 30.40
N LEU A 17 15.69 -14.09 30.06
CA LEU A 17 14.32 -14.41 30.46
C LEU A 17 14.30 -15.81 31.07
N GLY A 18 13.81 -15.92 32.31
CA GLY A 18 13.76 -17.21 33.00
C GLY A 18 15.13 -17.87 33.22
N GLY A 19 16.22 -17.09 33.20
CA GLY A 19 17.60 -17.60 33.32
C GLY A 19 18.27 -17.96 31.98
N GLU A 20 17.54 -17.92 30.87
CA GLU A 20 18.09 -18.15 29.54
C GLU A 20 18.40 -16.82 28.82
N SER A 21 19.54 -16.79 28.10
CA SER A 21 19.94 -15.63 27.29
C SER A 21 19.13 -15.57 26.00
N ILE A 22 18.53 -14.41 25.72
CA ILE A 22 17.74 -14.16 24.51
C ILE A 22 18.63 -13.55 23.43
N GLU A 23 18.63 -14.18 22.26
CA GLU A 23 19.30 -13.64 21.08
C GLU A 23 18.60 -12.36 20.56
N ILE A 24 19.40 -11.32 20.34
CA ILE A 24 18.93 -10.06 19.78
C ILE A 24 19.08 -10.07 18.25
N VAL A 25 18.01 -10.41 17.55
CA VAL A 25 17.95 -10.39 16.07
C VAL A 25 17.48 -9.05 15.48
N SER A 26 17.86 -8.76 14.23
CA SER A 26 17.44 -7.58 13.43
C SER A 26 16.20 -7.82 12.55
N SER A 27 15.91 -9.08 12.24
CA SER A 27 14.71 -9.56 11.55
C SER A 27 14.15 -10.75 12.31
N TYR A 28 12.83 -10.83 12.46
CA TYR A 28 12.16 -11.93 13.14
C TYR A 28 10.93 -12.37 12.36
N GLN A 29 10.75 -13.67 12.18
CA GLN A 29 9.58 -14.23 11.50
C GLN A 29 8.53 -14.66 12.51
N TYR A 30 7.37 -14.01 12.49
CA TYR A 30 6.24 -14.33 13.35
C TYR A 30 5.00 -14.62 12.53
N LEU A 31 4.44 -15.83 12.66
CA LEU A 31 3.25 -16.28 11.93
C LEU A 31 3.32 -16.04 10.40
N GLY A 32 4.51 -16.23 9.83
CA GLY A 32 4.75 -16.03 8.39
C GLY A 32 4.91 -14.56 7.96
N VAL A 33 4.94 -13.62 8.91
CA VAL A 33 5.26 -12.21 8.70
C VAL A 33 6.72 -11.97 9.07
N GLU A 34 7.48 -11.32 8.19
CA GLU A 34 8.85 -10.92 8.49
C GLU A 34 8.81 -9.51 9.07
N LEU A 35 9.09 -9.39 10.36
CA LEU A 35 9.20 -8.13 11.06
C LEU A 35 10.65 -7.68 11.01
N ILE A 36 10.88 -6.47 10.50
CA ILE A 36 12.23 -5.92 10.35
C ILE A 36 12.30 -4.59 11.05
N HIS A 37 13.42 -4.40 11.73
CA HIS A 37 13.72 -3.20 12.46
C HIS A 37 14.98 -2.54 11.91
N PRO A 38 14.88 -1.70 10.87
CA PRO A 38 15.77 -0.56 10.76
C PRO A 38 15.33 0.48 11.82
N PRO A 39 16.20 0.93 12.73
CA PRO A 39 15.88 2.06 13.59
C PRO A 39 15.50 3.27 12.71
N PRO A 40 14.41 4.01 12.99
CA PRO A 40 13.63 4.02 14.23
C PRO A 40 12.24 3.34 14.17
N ARG A 41 11.86 2.61 13.11
CA ARG A 41 10.47 2.14 12.91
C ARG A 41 10.37 0.71 12.37
N LEU A 42 9.33 0.00 12.78
CA LEU A 42 8.94 -1.27 12.18
C LEU A 42 8.60 -1.06 10.69
N SER A 43 9.24 -1.84 9.81
CA SER A 43 8.98 -1.80 8.37
C SER A 43 8.48 -3.15 7.85
N PHE A 44 7.47 -3.09 6.96
CA PHE A 44 6.93 -4.24 6.26
C PHE A 44 7.42 -4.36 4.82
N THR A 45 8.30 -3.45 4.36
CA THR A 45 8.74 -3.39 2.97
C THR A 45 9.30 -4.72 2.47
N LYS A 46 10.28 -5.29 3.17
CA LYS A 46 10.88 -6.58 2.76
C LYS A 46 9.89 -7.74 2.84
N HIS A 47 8.95 -7.70 3.79
CA HIS A 47 7.88 -8.71 3.86
C HIS A 47 7.04 -8.67 2.57
N VAL A 48 6.58 -7.48 2.20
CA VAL A 48 5.82 -7.26 0.96
C VAL A 48 6.64 -7.64 -0.27
N GLU A 49 7.95 -7.34 -0.29
CA GLU A 49 8.84 -7.77 -1.38
C GLU A 49 8.93 -9.28 -1.51
N ARG A 50 9.08 -10.01 -0.41
CA ARG A 50 9.13 -11.48 -0.42
C ARG A 50 7.80 -12.08 -0.83
N LYS A 51 6.68 -11.49 -0.39
CA LYS A 51 5.34 -11.90 -0.85
C LYS A 51 5.13 -11.59 -2.33
N ALA A 52 5.62 -10.45 -2.82
CA ALA A 52 5.59 -10.12 -4.24
C ALA A 52 6.44 -11.08 -5.08
N GLN A 53 7.62 -11.49 -4.61
CA GLN A 53 8.44 -12.52 -5.28
C GLN A 53 7.72 -13.88 -5.30
N SER A 54 7.15 -14.29 -4.16
CA SER A 54 6.38 -15.54 -4.06
C SER A 54 5.15 -15.53 -4.98
N ALA A 55 4.44 -14.41 -5.04
CA ALA A 55 3.29 -14.19 -5.91
C ALA A 55 3.68 -14.22 -7.39
N LYS A 56 4.81 -13.61 -7.77
CA LYS A 56 5.35 -13.68 -9.14
C LYS A 56 5.72 -15.10 -9.54
N PHE A 57 6.34 -15.86 -8.64
CA PHE A 57 6.67 -17.26 -8.87
C PHE A 57 5.40 -18.09 -9.11
N ALA A 58 4.41 -17.97 -8.22
CA ALA A 58 3.11 -18.63 -8.39
C ALA A 58 2.42 -18.23 -9.71
N LEU A 59 2.43 -16.94 -10.05
CA LEU A 59 1.85 -16.42 -11.29
C LEU A 59 2.49 -17.07 -12.52
N ASN A 60 3.81 -17.17 -12.56
CA ASN A 60 4.53 -17.78 -13.68
C ASN A 60 4.28 -19.29 -13.78
N ASN A 61 4.17 -20.00 -12.66
CA ASN A 61 3.86 -21.43 -12.65
C ASN A 61 2.46 -21.75 -13.17
N ILE A 62 1.47 -20.91 -12.84
CA ILE A 62 0.08 -21.08 -13.29
C ILE A 62 -0.08 -20.61 -14.75
N TRP A 63 0.82 -19.73 -15.23
CA TRP A 63 0.68 -19.02 -16.49
C TRP A 63 0.39 -19.91 -17.69
N GLY A 64 1.27 -20.87 -17.99
CA GLY A 64 1.15 -21.71 -19.18
C GLY A 64 -0.09 -22.60 -19.17
N ARG A 65 -0.52 -23.04 -17.98
CA ARG A 65 -1.63 -24.01 -17.82
C ARG A 65 -3.01 -23.34 -17.88
N LEU A 66 -3.12 -22.11 -17.36
CA LEU A 66 -4.41 -21.46 -17.17
C LEU A 66 -4.50 -20.09 -17.83
N PHE A 67 -3.59 -19.16 -17.51
CA PHE A 67 -3.71 -17.77 -17.97
C PHE A 67 -3.46 -17.61 -19.48
N ALA A 68 -2.54 -18.40 -20.04
CA ALA A 68 -2.24 -18.41 -21.47
C ALA A 68 -3.31 -19.11 -22.32
N ASN A 69 -4.16 -19.93 -21.71
CA ASN A 69 -5.17 -20.70 -22.42
C ASN A 69 -6.29 -19.77 -22.95
N PRO A 70 -6.52 -19.70 -24.27
CA PRO A 70 -7.57 -18.86 -24.85
C PRO A 70 -8.99 -19.36 -24.55
N ALA A 71 -9.16 -20.65 -24.25
CA ALA A 71 -10.47 -21.23 -23.93
C ALA A 71 -11.00 -20.79 -22.56
N VAL A 72 -10.13 -20.27 -21.68
CA VAL A 72 -10.52 -19.81 -20.35
C VAL A 72 -11.00 -18.34 -20.44
N PRO A 73 -12.23 -18.02 -20.02
CA PRO A 73 -12.74 -16.65 -20.03
C PRO A 73 -11.91 -15.71 -19.15
N LEU A 74 -11.84 -14.42 -19.53
CA LEU A 74 -11.11 -13.40 -18.76
C LEU A 74 -11.60 -13.33 -17.30
N LYS A 75 -12.91 -13.40 -17.06
CA LYS A 75 -13.49 -13.40 -15.72
C LYS A 75 -12.92 -14.52 -14.83
N ALA A 76 -12.87 -15.75 -15.34
CA ALA A 76 -12.31 -16.89 -14.62
C ALA A 76 -10.80 -16.71 -14.35
N LYS A 77 -10.06 -16.11 -15.30
CA LYS A 77 -8.64 -15.75 -15.08
C LYS A 77 -8.50 -14.74 -13.94
N SER A 78 -9.33 -13.70 -13.90
CA SER A 78 -9.30 -12.70 -12.84
C SER A 78 -9.66 -13.30 -11.48
N GLU A 79 -10.63 -14.21 -11.42
CA GLU A 79 -11.01 -14.92 -10.20
C GLU A 79 -9.86 -15.78 -9.66
N VAL A 80 -9.19 -16.54 -10.53
CA VAL A 80 -8.02 -17.35 -10.14
C VAL A 80 -6.87 -16.47 -9.67
N PHE A 81 -6.59 -15.36 -10.36
CA PHE A 81 -5.58 -14.39 -9.93
C PHE A 81 -5.89 -13.85 -8.53
N ASN A 82 -7.15 -13.48 -8.29
CA ASN A 82 -7.62 -12.94 -7.02
C ASN A 82 -7.55 -13.97 -5.89
N ALA A 83 -7.93 -15.22 -6.16
CA ALA A 83 -7.93 -16.30 -5.18
C ALA A 83 -6.54 -16.79 -4.79
N THR A 84 -5.56 -16.69 -5.71
CA THR A 84 -4.21 -17.24 -5.50
C THR A 84 -3.17 -16.14 -5.33
N ILE A 85 -2.90 -15.38 -6.39
CA ILE A 85 -1.80 -14.43 -6.46
C ILE A 85 -2.04 -13.25 -5.52
N ARG A 86 -3.25 -12.66 -5.55
CA ARG A 86 -3.60 -11.55 -4.66
C ARG A 86 -3.65 -12.00 -3.19
N ALA A 87 -4.09 -13.23 -2.92
CA ALA A 87 -4.10 -13.80 -1.58
C ALA A 87 -2.67 -13.96 -1.00
N ILE A 88 -1.71 -14.43 -1.82
CA ILE A 88 -0.29 -14.49 -1.43
C ILE A 88 0.25 -13.08 -1.18
N LEU A 89 -0.04 -12.15 -2.09
CA LEU A 89 0.50 -10.80 -2.06
C LEU A 89 -0.02 -9.98 -0.87
N CYS A 90 -1.31 -10.09 -0.59
CA CYS A 90 -2.01 -9.33 0.46
C CYS A 90 -2.09 -10.08 1.79
N TYR A 91 -1.27 -11.12 1.97
CA TYR A 91 -1.12 -11.80 3.25
C TYR A 91 -0.83 -10.75 4.33
N THR A 92 -1.59 -10.82 5.42
CA THR A 92 -1.56 -9.88 6.56
C THR A 92 -1.67 -8.40 6.22
N SER A 93 -2.24 -8.03 5.05
CA SER A 93 -2.52 -6.63 4.68
C SER A 93 -3.22 -5.80 5.76
N PRO A 94 -4.17 -6.32 6.57
CA PRO A 94 -4.74 -5.53 7.65
C PRO A 94 -3.73 -5.08 8.72
N SER A 95 -2.59 -5.76 8.87
CA SER A 95 -1.57 -5.42 9.87
C SER A 95 -0.64 -4.29 9.43
N TRP A 96 -0.29 -4.24 8.14
CA TRP A 96 0.62 -3.23 7.57
C TRP A 96 -0.11 -2.09 6.84
N GLY A 97 -1.42 -2.20 6.68
CA GLY A 97 -2.31 -1.15 6.19
C GLY A 97 -2.40 -1.11 4.66
N PHE A 98 -2.50 0.10 4.12
CA PHE A 98 -2.85 0.35 2.72
C PHE A 98 -1.79 1.15 1.95
N GLN A 99 -0.56 1.17 2.46
CA GLN A 99 0.54 1.87 1.81
C GLN A 99 0.80 1.30 0.40
N GLU A 100 1.23 2.19 -0.49
CA GLU A 100 1.56 1.83 -1.86
C GLU A 100 2.96 1.23 -1.95
N TYR A 101 3.01 -0.10 -2.04
CA TYR A 101 4.23 -0.81 -2.33
C TYR A 101 4.35 -1.05 -3.84
N ALA A 102 5.27 -0.34 -4.50
CA ALA A 102 5.52 -0.48 -5.93
C ALA A 102 5.76 -1.93 -6.37
N LYS A 103 6.40 -2.73 -5.52
CA LYS A 103 6.67 -4.16 -5.77
C LYS A 103 5.39 -5.00 -5.78
N ALA A 104 4.40 -4.64 -4.97
CA ALA A 104 3.11 -5.29 -4.91
C ALA A 104 2.24 -4.92 -6.12
N GLU A 105 2.08 -3.63 -6.40
CA GLU A 105 1.37 -3.14 -7.59
C GLU A 105 1.99 -3.71 -8.88
N GLY A 106 3.31 -3.83 -8.91
CA GLY A 106 4.05 -4.42 -10.02
C GLY A 106 3.65 -5.87 -10.35
N VAL A 107 3.16 -6.66 -9.38
CA VAL A 107 2.68 -8.04 -9.65
C VAL A 107 1.35 -8.01 -10.42
N GLN A 108 0.41 -7.16 -10.00
CA GLN A 108 -0.88 -7.00 -10.69
C GLN A 108 -0.67 -6.43 -12.09
N LEU A 109 0.17 -5.41 -12.22
CA LEU A 109 0.49 -4.81 -13.50
C LEU A 109 1.24 -5.77 -14.44
N MET A 110 2.10 -6.64 -13.89
CA MET A 110 2.72 -7.72 -14.66
C MET A 110 1.67 -8.71 -15.18
N TYR A 111 0.70 -9.09 -14.36
CA TYR A 111 -0.41 -9.94 -14.76
C TYR A 111 -1.22 -9.31 -15.90
N ILE A 112 -1.65 -8.05 -15.73
CA ILE A 112 -2.44 -7.31 -16.73
C ILE A 112 -1.68 -7.22 -18.06
N ARG A 113 -0.40 -6.79 -18.04
CA ARG A 113 0.40 -6.70 -19.27
C ARG A 113 0.52 -8.02 -19.99
N LYS A 114 0.83 -9.09 -19.26
CA LYS A 114 0.95 -10.43 -19.88
C LYS A 114 -0.40 -10.93 -20.41
N LEU A 115 -1.51 -10.60 -19.72
CA LEU A 115 -2.86 -11.04 -20.10
C LEU A 115 -3.27 -10.44 -21.44
N PHE A 116 -3.00 -9.15 -21.65
CA PHE A 116 -3.31 -8.42 -22.88
C PHE A 116 -2.16 -8.36 -23.88
N ARG A 117 -1.06 -9.11 -23.64
CA ARG A 117 0.14 -9.14 -24.50
C ARG A 117 0.74 -7.76 -24.78
N LEU A 118 0.67 -6.88 -23.78
CA LEU A 118 1.15 -5.50 -23.89
C LEU A 118 2.67 -5.40 -23.71
N PRO A 119 3.33 -4.43 -24.36
CA PRO A 119 4.74 -4.15 -24.14
C PRO A 119 5.10 -3.92 -22.67
N LYS A 120 6.35 -4.24 -22.30
CA LYS A 120 6.87 -4.02 -20.94
C LYS A 120 6.77 -2.56 -20.50
N PHE A 121 6.91 -1.63 -21.44
CA PHE A 121 6.94 -0.19 -21.21
C PHE A 121 5.56 0.48 -21.28
N SER A 122 4.47 -0.28 -21.43
CA SER A 122 3.11 0.29 -21.40
C SER A 122 2.91 1.06 -20.09
N PRO A 123 2.51 2.34 -20.13
CA PRO A 123 2.35 3.16 -18.93
C PRO A 123 1.33 2.57 -17.94
N ASN A 124 1.67 2.55 -16.64
CA ASN A 124 0.81 1.96 -15.61
C ASN A 124 -0.58 2.62 -15.54
N TYR A 125 -0.64 3.95 -15.67
CA TYR A 125 -1.91 4.70 -15.55
C TYR A 125 -2.92 4.30 -16.63
N ILE A 126 -2.47 4.06 -17.87
CA ILE A 126 -3.33 3.57 -18.97
C ILE A 126 -3.87 2.18 -18.63
N LEU A 127 -3.04 1.29 -18.08
CA LEU A 127 -3.48 -0.06 -17.71
C LEU A 127 -4.61 -0.01 -16.68
N TYR A 128 -4.52 0.83 -15.67
CA TYR A 128 -5.57 0.97 -14.66
C TYR A 128 -6.83 1.61 -15.24
N LEU A 129 -6.71 2.65 -16.08
CA LEU A 129 -7.85 3.32 -16.71
C LEU A 129 -8.61 2.39 -17.66
N GLU A 130 -7.91 1.70 -18.55
CA GLU A 130 -8.51 0.82 -19.58
C GLU A 130 -9.10 -0.46 -18.99
N THR A 131 -8.45 -1.04 -17.97
CA THR A 131 -8.94 -2.28 -17.37
C THR A 131 -9.98 -2.06 -16.28
N GLY A 132 -10.06 -0.84 -15.72
CA GLY A 132 -10.93 -0.52 -14.58
C GLY A 132 -10.61 -1.33 -13.32
N VAL A 133 -9.44 -1.97 -13.25
CA VAL A 133 -9.05 -2.78 -12.09
C VAL A 133 -8.51 -1.86 -10.99
N ASP A 134 -9.05 -2.00 -9.79
CA ASP A 134 -8.56 -1.30 -8.60
C ASP A 134 -7.08 -1.64 -8.29
N THR A 135 -6.35 -0.69 -7.73
CA THR A 135 -4.97 -0.90 -7.27
C THR A 135 -4.92 -1.91 -6.11
N ILE A 136 -3.75 -2.54 -5.90
CA ILE A 136 -3.55 -3.40 -4.72
C ILE A 136 -3.73 -2.60 -3.43
N SER A 137 -3.25 -1.35 -3.40
CA SER A 137 -3.47 -0.39 -2.31
C SER A 137 -4.95 -0.14 -2.00
N ALA A 138 -5.82 -0.05 -3.00
CA ALA A 138 -7.27 0.08 -2.78
C ALA A 138 -7.85 -1.19 -2.14
N PHE A 139 -7.42 -2.36 -2.61
CA PHE A 139 -7.83 -3.64 -2.02
C PHE A 139 -7.34 -3.80 -0.57
N THR A 140 -6.10 -3.43 -0.26
CA THR A 140 -5.57 -3.52 1.10
C THR A 140 -6.21 -2.49 2.02
N LEU A 141 -6.57 -1.30 1.52
CA LEU A 141 -7.40 -0.33 2.25
C LEU A 141 -8.76 -0.91 2.62
N GLU A 142 -9.46 -1.50 1.66
CA GLU A 142 -10.74 -2.15 1.92
C GLU A 142 -10.61 -3.26 2.99
N ALA A 143 -9.61 -4.12 2.86
CA ALA A 143 -9.34 -5.19 3.82
C ALA A 143 -9.03 -4.64 5.23
N HIS A 144 -8.24 -3.57 5.30
CA HIS A 144 -7.89 -2.91 6.55
C HIS A 144 -9.11 -2.24 7.21
N LEU A 145 -9.94 -1.51 6.45
CA LEU A 145 -11.17 -0.90 6.97
C LEU A 145 -12.17 -1.95 7.45
N LYS A 146 -12.34 -3.07 6.72
CA LYS A 146 -13.17 -4.20 7.17
C LYS A 146 -12.64 -4.80 8.48
N TYR A 147 -11.33 -4.94 8.61
CA TYR A 147 -10.69 -5.38 9.85
C TYR A 147 -10.98 -4.41 11.00
N LEU A 148 -10.81 -3.10 10.80
CA LEU A 148 -11.08 -2.10 11.83
C LEU A 148 -12.56 -2.10 12.26
N LYS A 149 -13.50 -2.25 11.32
CA LYS A 149 -14.92 -2.46 11.65
C LYS A 149 -15.13 -3.69 12.53
N LYS A 150 -14.45 -4.80 12.25
CA LYS A 150 -14.52 -6.01 13.09
C LYS A 150 -13.95 -5.76 14.48
N VAL A 151 -12.81 -5.07 14.57
CA VAL A 151 -12.16 -4.74 15.84
C VAL A 151 -13.03 -3.82 16.70
N ALA A 152 -13.75 -2.88 16.10
CA ALA A 152 -14.67 -1.98 16.80
C ALA A 152 -15.74 -2.74 17.61
N HIS A 153 -16.20 -3.90 17.11
CA HIS A 153 -17.22 -4.72 17.76
C HIS A 153 -16.65 -5.70 18.80
N LEU A 154 -15.33 -5.79 18.96
CA LEU A 154 -14.74 -6.64 20.00
C LEU A 154 -14.99 -6.04 21.40
N PRO A 155 -15.03 -6.87 22.47
CA PRO A 155 -14.98 -6.39 23.84
C PRO A 155 -13.71 -5.59 24.13
N ASP A 156 -13.81 -4.59 25.00
CA ASP A 156 -12.68 -3.71 25.37
C ASP A 156 -11.56 -4.42 26.12
N THR A 157 -11.77 -5.67 26.54
CA THR A 157 -10.74 -6.52 27.14
C THR A 157 -9.83 -7.21 26.12
N ARG A 158 -10.19 -7.20 24.84
CA ARG A 158 -9.44 -7.92 23.80
C ARG A 158 -8.24 -7.10 23.34
N LEU A 159 -7.06 -7.72 23.38
CA LEU A 159 -5.79 -7.12 22.95
C LEU A 159 -5.85 -6.41 21.58
N PRO A 160 -6.48 -6.96 20.51
CA PRO A 160 -6.55 -6.26 19.23
C PRO A 160 -7.24 -4.90 19.31
N LYS A 161 -8.27 -4.77 20.14
CA LYS A 161 -9.00 -3.51 20.31
C LYS A 161 -8.19 -2.53 21.14
N LEU A 162 -7.63 -2.98 22.27
CA LEU A 162 -6.75 -2.16 23.12
C LEU A 162 -5.57 -1.59 22.33
N ILE A 163 -4.87 -2.45 21.57
CA ILE A 163 -3.73 -2.01 20.74
C ILE A 163 -4.20 -1.05 19.64
N ALA A 164 -5.32 -1.34 18.98
CA ALA A 164 -5.83 -0.45 17.94
C ALA A 164 -6.23 0.92 18.50
N MET A 165 -6.88 0.98 19.67
CA MET A 165 -7.21 2.24 20.36
C MET A 165 -5.94 3.02 20.70
N GLU A 166 -4.91 2.35 21.21
CA GLU A 166 -3.66 3.00 21.56
C GLU A 166 -2.93 3.55 20.34
N VAL A 167 -2.94 2.80 19.22
CA VAL A 167 -2.38 3.24 17.94
C VAL A 167 -3.14 4.45 17.38
N MET A 168 -4.48 4.47 17.48
CA MET A 168 -5.30 5.63 17.11
C MET A 168 -5.01 6.84 17.99
N ARG A 169 -4.98 6.66 19.32
CA ARG A 169 -4.70 7.71 20.31
C ARG A 169 -3.33 8.35 20.09
N SER A 170 -2.31 7.53 19.82
CA SER A 170 -0.95 7.99 19.57
C SER A 170 -0.72 8.52 18.13
N GLY A 171 -1.66 8.29 17.20
CA GLY A 171 -1.53 8.73 15.81
C GLY A 171 -0.36 8.08 15.05
N VAL A 172 0.09 6.89 15.49
CA VAL A 172 1.26 6.21 14.92
C VAL A 172 0.87 5.17 13.86
N SER A 173 1.84 4.75 13.04
CA SER A 173 1.65 3.65 12.07
C SER A 173 0.45 3.88 11.14
N TRP A 174 -0.39 2.87 10.91
CA TRP A 174 -1.57 2.93 10.04
C TRP A 174 -2.58 4.01 10.46
N ALA A 175 -2.71 4.35 11.75
CA ALA A 175 -3.67 5.35 12.20
C ALA A 175 -3.27 6.76 11.74
N GLY A 176 -1.98 7.10 11.83
CA GLY A 176 -1.46 8.36 11.30
C GLY A 176 -1.61 8.46 9.78
N HIS A 177 -1.35 7.35 9.05
CA HIS A 177 -1.56 7.31 7.59
C HIS A 177 -3.04 7.47 7.24
N LEU A 178 -3.93 6.78 7.95
CA LEU A 178 -5.38 6.83 7.70
C LEU A 178 -5.97 8.20 8.05
N GLY A 179 -5.54 8.82 9.15
CA GLY A 179 -5.92 10.19 9.49
C GLY A 179 -5.54 11.17 8.39
N ARG A 180 -4.26 11.17 7.96
CA ARG A 180 -3.80 12.03 6.85
C ARG A 180 -4.55 11.77 5.56
N LEU A 181 -4.81 10.50 5.23
CA LEU A 181 -5.58 10.15 4.04
C LEU A 181 -7.01 10.69 4.14
N ALA A 182 -7.71 10.42 5.24
CA ALA A 182 -9.11 10.81 5.40
C ALA A 182 -9.29 12.33 5.42
N THR A 183 -8.35 13.07 6.03
CA THR A 183 -8.33 14.54 5.99
C THR A 183 -8.00 15.06 4.59
N GLY A 184 -7.02 14.47 3.89
CA GLY A 184 -6.69 14.83 2.50
C GLY A 184 -7.84 14.56 1.52
N LEU A 185 -8.67 13.56 1.79
CA LEU A 185 -9.88 13.26 1.01
C LEU A 185 -11.10 14.11 1.44
N GLY A 186 -10.98 14.93 2.48
CA GLY A 186 -12.07 15.76 3.02
C GLY A 186 -13.22 14.95 3.61
N VAL A 187 -12.95 13.76 4.18
CA VAL A 187 -13.97 12.91 4.83
C VAL A 187 -14.02 13.14 6.34
N ILE A 188 -12.87 13.43 6.94
CA ILE A 188 -12.75 13.69 8.38
C ILE A 188 -12.15 15.09 8.56
N ASP A 189 -12.83 15.91 9.36
CA ASP A 189 -12.33 17.20 9.81
C ASP A 189 -11.06 16.97 10.64
N GLY A 190 -9.95 17.62 10.26
CA GLY A 190 -8.65 17.47 10.94
C GLY A 190 -8.65 17.87 12.43
N LEU A 191 -9.77 18.39 12.93
CA LEU A 191 -10.03 18.74 14.31
C LEU A 191 -10.44 17.53 15.19
N HIS A 192 -10.98 16.46 14.59
CA HIS A 192 -11.43 15.29 15.33
C HIS A 192 -10.48 14.10 15.14
N PRO A 193 -9.98 13.49 16.23
CA PRO A 193 -9.12 12.32 16.13
C PRO A 193 -9.87 11.13 15.52
N LEU A 194 -9.14 10.31 14.77
CA LEU A 194 -9.66 9.07 14.17
C LEU A 194 -10.27 8.17 15.27
N SER A 195 -11.54 7.81 15.15
CA SER A 195 -12.25 6.98 16.12
C SER A 195 -12.86 5.75 15.43
N PHE A 196 -13.16 4.71 16.21
CA PHE A 196 -13.88 3.56 15.66
C PHE A 196 -15.26 3.93 15.14
N GLU A 197 -15.91 4.93 15.73
CA GLU A 197 -17.21 5.41 15.29
C GLU A 197 -17.12 6.08 13.93
N SER A 198 -16.15 6.99 13.74
CA SER A 198 -15.94 7.64 12.44
C SER A 198 -15.56 6.62 11.37
N ILE A 199 -14.65 5.68 11.66
CA ILE A 199 -14.31 4.60 10.73
C ILE A 199 -15.53 3.74 10.39
N ARG A 200 -16.39 3.41 11.37
CA ARG A 200 -17.58 2.58 11.12
C ARG A 200 -18.53 3.26 10.15
N LEU A 201 -18.77 4.56 10.35
CA LEU A 201 -19.70 5.37 9.55
C LEU A 201 -19.12 5.70 8.17
N GLN A 202 -17.85 6.07 8.09
CA GLN A 202 -17.26 6.69 6.90
C GLN A 202 -16.36 5.77 6.08
N ALA A 203 -16.05 4.54 6.53
CA ALA A 203 -15.14 3.66 5.79
C ALA A 203 -15.52 3.39 4.33
N ALA A 204 -16.83 3.31 4.01
CA ALA A 204 -17.27 3.15 2.62
C ALA A 204 -16.92 4.39 1.79
N GLU A 205 -17.20 5.58 2.33
CA GLU A 205 -16.86 6.85 1.70
C GLU A 205 -15.35 7.05 1.55
N ILE A 206 -14.56 6.71 2.58
CA ILE A 206 -13.08 6.76 2.51
C ILE A 206 -12.58 5.90 1.36
N LEU A 207 -13.11 4.68 1.21
CA LEU A 207 -12.69 3.77 0.14
C LEU A 207 -13.07 4.30 -1.24
N GLU A 208 -14.32 4.76 -1.42
CA GLU A 208 -14.77 5.27 -2.72
C GLU A 208 -14.01 6.55 -3.11
N ARG A 209 -13.84 7.50 -2.19
CA ARG A 209 -13.03 8.70 -2.45
C ARG A 209 -11.57 8.37 -2.73
N PHE A 210 -11.00 7.36 -2.07
CA PHE A 210 -9.64 6.90 -2.36
C PHE A 210 -9.53 6.36 -3.79
N LYS A 211 -10.47 5.52 -4.23
CA LYS A 211 -10.50 4.99 -5.60
C LYS A 211 -10.68 6.10 -6.63
N GLU A 212 -11.59 7.03 -6.37
CA GLU A 212 -11.83 8.17 -7.27
C GLU A 212 -10.61 9.08 -7.37
N HIS A 213 -9.99 9.41 -6.24
CA HIS A 213 -8.74 10.19 -6.21
C HIS A 213 -7.63 9.49 -7.02
N LYS A 214 -7.50 8.17 -6.91
CA LYS A 214 -6.55 7.39 -7.71
C LYS A 214 -6.86 7.45 -9.21
N LYS A 215 -8.13 7.31 -9.57
CA LYS A 215 -8.59 7.40 -10.96
C LYS A 215 -8.30 8.79 -11.55
N GLN A 216 -8.58 9.85 -10.80
CA GLN A 216 -8.28 11.23 -11.18
C GLN A 216 -6.78 11.45 -11.37
N TRP A 217 -5.94 10.93 -10.47
CA TRP A 217 -4.49 10.99 -10.62
C TRP A 217 -4.01 10.28 -11.89
N PHE A 218 -4.55 9.09 -12.20
CA PHE A 218 -4.25 8.40 -13.46
C PHE A 218 -4.71 9.19 -14.69
N TRP A 219 -5.87 9.85 -14.62
CA TRP A 219 -6.41 10.68 -15.69
C TRP A 219 -5.54 11.90 -15.95
N GLN A 220 -5.14 12.63 -14.90
CA GLN A 220 -4.22 13.77 -15.01
C GLN A 220 -2.91 13.36 -15.70
N ARG A 221 -2.33 12.22 -15.29
CA ARG A 221 -1.13 11.67 -15.92
C ARG A 221 -1.30 11.34 -17.40
N ALA A 222 -2.49 10.88 -17.80
CA ALA A 222 -2.81 10.63 -19.20
C ALA A 222 -2.89 11.94 -20.00
N MET A 223 -3.60 12.95 -19.49
CA MET A 223 -3.72 14.27 -20.12
C MET A 223 -2.36 14.96 -20.26
N ASP A 224 -1.51 14.89 -19.23
CA ASP A 224 -0.16 15.44 -19.27
C ASP A 224 0.75 14.73 -20.27
N SER A 225 0.49 13.45 -20.54
CA SER A 225 1.22 12.69 -21.55
C SER A 225 0.79 13.08 -22.96
N GLU A 226 -0.50 13.32 -23.17
CA GLU A 226 -1.04 13.77 -24.45
C GLU A 226 -0.55 15.17 -24.82
N ARG A 227 -0.56 16.11 -23.86
CA ARG A 227 -0.02 17.47 -24.03
C ARG A 227 1.46 17.48 -24.43
N ARG A 228 2.26 16.55 -23.91
CA ARG A 228 3.68 16.40 -24.27
C ARG A 228 3.91 15.80 -25.66
N GLY A 229 2.92 15.11 -26.22
CA GLY A 229 3.00 14.46 -27.52
C GLY A 229 2.51 15.34 -28.69
N GLN A 230 1.85 16.46 -28.40
CA GLN A 230 1.47 17.42 -29.44
C GLN A 230 2.70 18.22 -29.88
N PRO A 231 2.97 18.33 -31.20
CA PRO A 231 4.01 19.24 -31.69
C PRO A 231 3.64 20.66 -31.26
N SER A 232 4.60 21.36 -30.65
CA SER A 232 4.45 22.76 -30.30
C SER A 232 4.33 23.58 -31.59
N ASP A 233 3.13 24.05 -31.92
CA ASP A 233 2.91 25.03 -33.00
C ASP A 233 3.33 26.45 -32.60
N ASP A 234 3.89 26.66 -31.41
CA ASP A 234 4.28 27.99 -30.94
C ASP A 234 5.75 28.32 -31.26
N VAL A 235 5.89 29.06 -32.36
CA VAL A 235 7.02 29.94 -32.66
C VAL A 235 7.16 30.98 -31.54
N ARG A 236 8.34 30.94 -30.88
CA ARG A 236 9.04 32.05 -30.22
C ARG A 236 8.18 33.23 -29.72
N SER A 237 7.98 33.29 -28.41
CA SER A 237 8.16 34.55 -27.65
C SER A 237 8.22 34.24 -26.14
N ASP A 238 9.45 34.22 -25.61
CA ASP A 238 9.68 34.45 -24.17
C ASP A 238 9.26 35.89 -23.84
N PRO A 239 8.61 36.11 -22.68
CA PRO A 239 9.41 36.65 -21.57
C PRO A 239 9.08 36.09 -20.18
N HIS A 240 10.16 35.98 -19.41
CA HIS A 240 10.32 35.78 -17.98
C HIS A 240 9.31 36.50 -17.05
N VAL A 241 8.66 35.77 -16.13
CA VAL A 241 8.27 36.23 -14.76
C VAL A 241 8.25 35.02 -13.80
N PRO A 242 8.74 35.15 -12.54
CA PRO A 242 8.92 34.05 -11.58
C PRO A 242 7.69 33.86 -10.66
N GLY A 243 7.47 32.63 -10.18
CA GLY A 243 6.38 32.35 -9.25
C GLY A 243 6.47 30.96 -8.61
N GLU A 244 6.66 30.98 -7.29
CA GLU A 244 6.62 29.91 -6.29
C GLU A 244 5.66 28.74 -6.60
N ASN A 245 6.16 27.51 -6.57
CA ASN A 245 5.34 26.30 -6.61
C ASN A 245 5.31 25.60 -5.26
N LEU A 246 4.10 25.57 -4.70
CA LEU A 246 3.67 24.92 -3.46
C LEU A 246 3.66 23.36 -3.56
N VAL A 247 4.56 22.77 -4.35
CA VAL A 247 4.55 21.34 -4.72
C VAL A 247 5.59 20.52 -3.94
N ASP A 248 6.53 21.17 -3.24
CA ASP A 248 7.63 20.48 -2.55
C ASP A 248 7.27 19.85 -1.19
N VAL A 249 6.02 19.96 -0.72
CA VAL A 249 5.64 19.42 0.61
C VAL A 249 5.19 17.95 0.57
N ILE A 250 4.98 17.35 -0.61
CA ILE A 250 4.49 15.96 -0.72
C ILE A 250 5.52 14.99 -1.33
N GLU A 251 6.50 15.45 -2.11
CA GLU A 251 7.50 14.56 -2.75
C GLU A 251 8.75 14.26 -1.90
N GLU A 252 9.09 15.07 -0.89
CA GLU A 252 10.25 14.78 -0.02
C GLU A 252 10.07 13.58 0.93
N ALA A 253 8.85 13.05 1.09
CA ALA A 253 8.61 11.86 1.90
C ALA A 253 8.92 10.53 1.18
N GLY A 254 9.20 10.55 -0.13
CA GLY A 254 9.39 9.36 -0.97
C GLY A 254 10.83 9.00 -1.33
N SER A 255 11.81 9.88 -1.06
CA SER A 255 13.21 9.69 -1.50
C SER A 255 14.22 9.47 -0.36
N LEU A 256 13.77 9.37 0.89
CA LEU A 256 14.64 9.04 2.03
C LEU A 256 14.01 7.97 2.91
N LEU A 257 13.82 6.77 2.36
CA LEU A 257 13.82 5.48 3.09
C LEU A 257 14.24 4.33 2.16
#